data_AF-A0A7S4AYG4-F1
#
_entry.id   AF-A0A7S4AYG4-F1
#
_cell.length_a   1.000
_cell.length_b   1.000
_cell.length_c   1.000
_cell.angle_alpha   90.00
_cell.angle_beta   90.00
_cell.angle_gamma   90.00
#
_symmetry.space_group_name_H-M   'P 1'
#
loop_
_entity.id
_entity.type
_entity.pdbx_description
1 polymer ?
#
loop_
_entity_poly.entity_id
_entity_poly.type
_entity_poly.pdbx_seq_one_letter_code
_entity_poly.pdbx_strand_id
1 'polypeptide(L)'
;KTEENSLTSQQIINKSIKATGTNNVAKSIIEFNFRKRKYAATRDNGKFLLERITINDSITIHDKLSNNGFERYINEEFEIVADSMATRYSGSVNSVHYFSVLPFGLNDAAVKKKLLEEATINDKP
;
A
#
# COMPACT_ATOMS: atom_id res chain seq x y z
N LYS A 1 29.75 8.86 29.63
CA LYS A 1 28.62 9.19 28.75
C LYS A 1 28.33 7.94 27.95
N THR A 2 27.31 7.19 28.34
CA THR A 2 26.83 6.03 27.60
C THR A 2 26.33 6.53 26.24
N GLU A 3 26.95 6.10 25.16
CA GLU A 3 26.42 6.28 23.82
C GLU A 3 25.10 5.53 23.75
N GLU A 4 23.98 6.24 23.92
CA GLU A 4 22.68 5.73 23.48
C GLU A 4 22.80 5.47 21.97
N ASN A 5 22.87 4.19 21.61
CA ASN A 5 22.85 3.73 20.22
C ASN A 5 21.48 4.06 19.60
N SER A 6 21.26 5.33 19.26
CA SER A 6 20.04 5.79 18.62
C SER A 6 19.85 5.05 17.31
N LEU A 7 18.66 4.46 17.13
CA LEU A 7 18.36 3.71 15.91
C LEU A 7 18.21 4.68 14.74
N THR A 8 18.85 4.37 13.62
CA THR A 8 18.60 5.07 12.35
C THR A 8 17.17 4.81 11.87
N SER A 9 16.60 5.73 11.08
CA SER A 9 15.26 5.54 10.48
C SER A 9 15.14 4.20 9.71
N GLN A 10 16.20 3.77 9.04
CA GLN A 10 16.28 2.49 8.35
C GLN A 10 16.21 1.29 9.31
N GLN A 11 16.93 1.36 10.44
CA GLN A 11 16.89 0.30 11.45
C GLN A 11 15.51 0.20 12.11
N ILE A 12 14.85 1.33 12.38
CA ILE A 12 13.48 1.36 12.92
C ILE A 12 12.51 0.67 11.95
N ILE A 13 12.55 1.03 10.67
CA ILE A 13 11.68 0.41 9.64
C ILE A 13 11.95 -1.09 9.52
N ASN A 14 13.23 -1.50 9.44
CA ASN A 14 13.59 -2.92 9.33
C ASN A 14 13.16 -3.73 10.55
N LYS A 15 13.35 -3.19 11.77
CA LYS A 15 12.87 -3.81 13.00
C LYS A 15 11.35 -3.92 13.01
N SER A 16 10.64 -2.88 12.57
CA SER A 16 9.18 -2.87 12.48
C SER A 16 8.67 -3.94 11.51
N ILE A 17 9.24 -4.02 10.30
CA ILE A 17 8.89 -5.06 9.30
C ILE A 17 9.10 -6.47 9.87
N LYS A 18 10.21 -6.69 10.58
CA LYS A 18 10.49 -7.99 11.21
C LYS A 18 9.50 -8.31 12.33
N ALA A 19 9.15 -7.32 13.16
CA ALA A 19 8.23 -7.51 14.28
C ALA A 19 6.78 -7.77 13.83
N THR A 20 6.35 -7.15 12.72
CA THR A 20 4.99 -7.31 12.18
C THR A 20 4.86 -8.47 11.20
N GLY A 21 5.97 -9.05 10.73
CA GLY A 21 5.95 -10.10 9.71
C GLY A 21 5.56 -9.62 8.32
N THR A 22 5.60 -8.29 8.07
CA THR A 22 5.21 -7.72 6.77
C THR A 22 6.23 -7.98 5.66
N ASN A 23 7.34 -8.66 5.95
CA ASN A 23 8.25 -9.21 4.93
C ASN A 23 7.55 -10.20 3.99
N ASN A 24 6.52 -10.92 4.48
CA ASN A 24 5.75 -11.86 3.68
C ASN A 24 4.88 -11.16 2.60
N VAL A 25 4.67 -9.85 2.71
CA VAL A 25 3.87 -9.07 1.74
C VAL A 25 4.49 -9.12 0.33
N ALA A 26 5.82 -9.22 0.24
CA ALA A 26 6.53 -9.27 -1.05
C ALA A 26 6.00 -10.37 -1.99
N LYS A 27 5.54 -11.50 -1.43
CA LYS A 27 4.93 -12.60 -2.17
C LYS A 27 3.68 -13.07 -1.44
N SER A 28 2.54 -12.47 -1.77
CA SER A 28 1.29 -12.70 -1.06
C SER A 28 0.07 -12.42 -1.92
N ILE A 29 -1.06 -12.99 -1.52
CA ILE A 29 -2.39 -12.58 -1.94
C ILE A 29 -3.06 -11.99 -0.70
N ILE A 30 -3.53 -10.74 -0.79
CA ILE A 30 -4.14 -10.01 0.31
C ILE A 30 -5.51 -9.52 -0.14
N GLU A 31 -6.55 -9.87 0.61
CA GLU A 31 -7.92 -9.43 0.36
C GLU A 31 -8.52 -8.80 1.60
N PHE A 32 -9.22 -7.67 1.42
CA PHE A 32 -9.88 -6.98 2.53
C PHE A 32 -11.02 -6.10 2.04
N ASN A 33 -11.93 -5.76 2.96
CA ASN A 33 -12.98 -4.78 2.73
C ASN A 33 -12.60 -3.45 3.39
N PHE A 34 -12.76 -2.34 2.67
CA PHE A 34 -12.53 -1.01 3.21
C PHE A 34 -13.54 -0.01 2.64
N ARG A 35 -14.25 0.72 3.52
CA ARG A 35 -15.27 1.72 3.16
C ARG A 35 -16.23 1.23 2.06
N LYS A 36 -16.83 0.05 2.30
CA LYS A 36 -17.80 -0.63 1.41
C LYS A 36 -17.26 -1.07 0.05
N ARG A 37 -15.93 -1.15 -0.12
CA ARG A 37 -15.29 -1.65 -1.33
C ARG A 37 -14.42 -2.86 -1.00
N LYS A 38 -14.32 -3.78 -1.95
CA LYS A 38 -13.40 -4.92 -1.86
C LYS A 38 -12.07 -4.51 -2.48
N TYR A 39 -10.98 -4.92 -1.84
CA TYR A 39 -9.63 -4.75 -2.35
C TYR A 39 -8.96 -6.11 -2.37
N ALA A 40 -8.25 -6.38 -3.46
CA ALA A 40 -7.42 -7.57 -3.60
C ALA A 40 -6.04 -7.12 -4.11
N ALA A 41 -4.98 -7.76 -3.63
CA ALA A 41 -3.65 -7.54 -4.12
C ALA A 41 -2.92 -8.86 -4.28
N THR A 42 -2.45 -9.12 -5.49
CA THR A 42 -1.53 -10.21 -5.79
C THR A 42 -0.14 -9.63 -5.95
N ARG A 43 0.83 -10.12 -5.17
CA ARG A 43 2.23 -9.67 -5.21
C ARG A 43 3.16 -10.85 -5.40
N ASP A 44 4.17 -10.66 -6.24
CA ASP A 44 5.26 -11.59 -6.44
C ASP A 44 6.57 -10.82 -6.70
N ASN A 45 7.29 -10.52 -5.62
CA ASN A 45 8.65 -9.98 -5.61
C ASN A 45 8.87 -8.82 -6.60
N GLY A 46 8.04 -7.78 -6.49
CA GLY A 46 8.09 -6.59 -7.34
C GLY A 46 7.04 -6.58 -8.46
N LYS A 47 6.54 -7.75 -8.87
CA LYS A 47 5.31 -7.83 -9.68
C LYS A 47 4.10 -7.65 -8.79
N PHE A 48 3.12 -6.88 -9.25
CA PHE A 48 1.89 -6.67 -8.52
C PHE A 48 0.68 -6.54 -9.44
N LEU A 49 -0.48 -6.92 -8.90
CA LEU A 49 -1.81 -6.56 -9.36
C LEU A 49 -2.58 -6.07 -8.14
N LEU A 50 -3.02 -4.81 -8.20
CA LEU A 50 -3.78 -4.14 -7.16
C LEU A 50 -5.18 -3.86 -7.67
N GLU A 51 -6.18 -4.32 -6.94
CA GLU A 51 -7.56 -4.33 -7.41
C GLU A 51 -8.46 -3.63 -6.41
N ARG A 52 -9.47 -2.95 -6.94
CA ARG A 52 -10.58 -2.38 -6.17
C ARG A 52 -11.89 -2.67 -6.90
N ILE A 53 -12.82 -3.28 -6.18
CA ILE A 53 -14.16 -3.56 -6.67
C ILE A 53 -15.16 -2.71 -5.89
N THR A 54 -15.95 -1.92 -6.62
CA THR A 54 -17.05 -1.12 -6.10
C THR A 54 -18.35 -1.62 -6.73
N ILE A 55 -19.34 -1.91 -5.88
CA ILE A 55 -20.66 -2.34 -6.33
C ILE A 55 -21.65 -1.24 -5.94
N ASN A 56 -22.32 -0.67 -6.94
CA ASN A 56 -23.36 0.32 -6.80
C ASN A 56 -24.61 -0.20 -7.52
N ASP A 57 -25.57 -0.72 -6.77
CA ASP A 57 -26.79 -1.33 -7.31
C ASP A 57 -26.50 -2.40 -8.37
N SER A 58 -26.79 -2.11 -9.65
CA SER A 58 -26.54 -2.99 -10.79
C SER A 58 -25.19 -2.77 -11.48
N ILE A 59 -24.39 -1.80 -11.02
CA ILE A 59 -23.11 -1.44 -11.63
C ILE A 59 -21.97 -1.98 -10.76
N THR A 60 -21.14 -2.83 -11.36
CA THR A 60 -19.87 -3.27 -10.78
C THR A 60 -18.72 -2.57 -11.49
N ILE A 61 -17.94 -1.79 -10.74
CA ILE A 61 -16.71 -1.18 -11.22
C ILE A 61 -15.53 -1.95 -10.66
N HIS A 62 -14.68 -2.46 -11.55
CA HIS A 62 -13.46 -3.17 -11.21
C HIS A 62 -12.25 -2.38 -11.74
N ASP A 63 -11.54 -1.74 -10.82
CA ASP A 63 -10.31 -1.04 -11.11
C ASP A 63 -9.12 -1.97 -10.86
N LYS A 64 -8.21 -2.05 -11.84
CA LYS A 64 -6.98 -2.85 -11.76
C LYS A 64 -5.78 -1.95 -12.02
N LEU A 65 -4.77 -2.04 -11.16
CA LEU A 65 -3.49 -1.36 -11.29
C LEU A 65 -2.38 -2.39 -11.20
N SER A 66 -1.57 -2.51 -12.25
CA SER A 66 -0.44 -3.44 -12.31
C SER A 66 0.84 -2.71 -12.72
N ASN A 67 1.95 -3.45 -12.82
CA ASN A 67 3.19 -2.93 -13.40
C ASN A 67 3.00 -2.43 -14.86
N ASN A 68 1.96 -2.88 -15.56
CA ASN A 68 1.69 -2.52 -16.95
C ASN A 68 0.78 -1.29 -17.11
N GLY A 69 0.20 -0.79 -16.01
CA GLY A 69 -0.70 0.36 -16.04
C GLY A 69 -2.04 0.11 -15.35
N PHE A 70 -2.97 1.01 -15.63
CA PHE A 70 -4.30 1.04 -15.04
C PHE A 70 -5.36 0.61 -16.06
N GLU A 71 -6.28 -0.23 -15.61
CA GLU A 71 -7.42 -0.70 -16.38
C GLU A 71 -8.69 -0.53 -15.54
N ARG A 72 -9.79 -0.19 -16.19
CA ARG A 72 -11.11 -0.16 -15.57
C ARG A 72 -12.06 -1.05 -16.35
N TYR A 73 -12.86 -1.80 -15.62
CA TYR A 73 -13.99 -2.54 -16.15
C TYR A 73 -15.28 -2.06 -15.49
N ILE A 74 -16.33 -1.91 -16.30
CA ILE A 74 -17.69 -1.62 -15.83
C ILE A 74 -18.56 -2.78 -16.31
N ASN A 75 -19.15 -3.52 -15.36
CA ASN A 75 -19.92 -4.73 -15.66
C ASN A 75 -19.15 -5.71 -16.57
N GLU A 76 -17.88 -5.93 -16.25
CA GLU A 76 -16.94 -6.82 -16.97
C GLU A 76 -16.49 -6.32 -18.36
N GLU A 77 -17.03 -5.20 -18.85
CA GLU A 77 -16.57 -4.57 -20.10
C GLU A 77 -15.42 -3.61 -19.83
N PHE A 78 -14.37 -3.68 -20.67
CA PHE A 78 -13.24 -2.78 -20.58
C PHE A 78 -13.64 -1.35 -20.97
N GLU A 79 -13.32 -0.39 -20.12
CA GLU A 79 -13.69 1.01 -20.29
C GLU A 79 -12.44 1.87 -20.51
N ILE A 80 -12.40 2.58 -21.64
CA ILE A 80 -11.35 3.57 -21.92
C ILE A 80 -11.69 4.84 -21.14
N VAL A 81 -10.82 5.20 -20.20
CA VAL A 81 -10.93 6.44 -19.44
C VAL A 81 -9.90 7.46 -19.90
N ALA A 82 -10.23 8.75 -19.80
CA ALA A 82 -9.26 9.81 -20.06
C ALA A 82 -8.05 9.71 -19.10
N ASP A 83 -6.85 10.08 -19.56
CA ASP A 83 -5.58 9.96 -18.81
C ASP A 83 -5.63 10.62 -17.42
N SER A 84 -6.29 11.78 -17.34
CA SER A 84 -6.46 12.49 -16.07
C SER A 84 -7.29 11.68 -15.06
N MET A 85 -8.25 10.89 -15.52
CA MET A 85 -9.06 10.01 -14.69
C MET A 85 -8.32 8.72 -14.36
N ALA A 86 -7.60 8.13 -15.33
CA ALA A 86 -6.72 6.98 -15.08
C ALA A 86 -5.73 7.27 -13.95
N THR A 87 -5.10 8.45 -13.96
CA THR A 87 -4.16 8.90 -12.92
C THR A 87 -4.83 9.04 -11.55
N ARG A 88 -6.03 9.62 -11.49
CA ARG A 88 -6.77 9.77 -10.22
C ARG A 88 -7.19 8.41 -9.65
N TYR A 89 -7.70 7.52 -10.50
CA TYR A 89 -8.15 6.21 -10.07
C TYR A 89 -6.99 5.32 -9.65
N SER A 90 -5.90 5.27 -10.43
CA SER A 90 -4.70 4.53 -10.10
C SER A 90 -4.09 5.02 -8.78
N GLY A 91 -3.98 6.33 -8.59
CA GLY A 91 -3.52 6.93 -7.33
C GLY A 91 -4.39 6.50 -6.15
N SER A 92 -5.72 6.54 -6.30
CA SER A 92 -6.65 6.13 -5.26
C SER A 92 -6.56 4.64 -4.91
N VAL A 93 -6.40 3.76 -5.89
CA VAL A 93 -6.19 2.32 -5.67
C VAL A 93 -4.84 2.08 -4.99
N ASN A 94 -3.78 2.69 -5.51
CA ASN A 94 -2.43 2.55 -4.99
C ASN A 94 -2.33 3.00 -3.52
N SER A 95 -2.90 4.15 -3.18
CA SER A 95 -2.83 4.67 -1.81
C SER A 95 -3.41 3.69 -0.78
N VAL A 96 -4.59 3.12 -1.04
CA VAL A 96 -5.21 2.18 -0.08
C VAL A 96 -4.34 0.94 0.11
N HIS A 97 -3.83 0.38 -0.99
CA HIS A 97 -2.95 -0.79 -0.97
C HIS A 97 -1.58 -0.50 -0.35
N TYR A 98 -1.05 0.72 -0.49
CA TYR A 98 0.20 1.15 0.14
C TYR A 98 0.04 1.21 1.66
N PHE A 99 -1.03 1.85 2.14
CA PHE A 99 -1.28 1.98 3.58
C PHE A 99 -1.65 0.65 4.25
N SER A 100 -2.35 -0.26 3.54
CA SER A 100 -2.79 -1.54 4.11
C SER A 100 -1.65 -2.50 4.44
N VAL A 101 -0.44 -2.26 3.95
CA VAL A 101 0.71 -3.16 4.13
C VAL A 101 1.88 -2.52 4.87
N LEU A 102 1.70 -1.31 5.44
CA LEU A 102 2.75 -0.70 6.25
C LEU A 102 3.15 -1.64 7.41
N PRO A 103 4.45 -1.73 7.75
CA PRO A 103 5.55 -0.89 7.27
C PRO A 103 6.27 -1.39 6.00
N PHE A 104 5.79 -2.43 5.30
CA PHE A 104 6.46 -2.99 4.13
C PHE A 104 6.85 -1.94 3.08
N GLY A 105 5.91 -1.07 2.72
CA GLY A 105 6.13 -0.02 1.71
C GLY A 105 7.11 1.08 2.11
N LEU A 106 7.57 1.14 3.37
CA LEU A 106 8.55 2.14 3.83
C LEU A 106 9.99 1.82 3.41
N ASN A 107 10.24 0.62 2.88
CA ASN A 107 11.54 0.24 2.34
C ASN A 107 11.72 0.51 0.85
N ASP A 108 10.72 1.07 0.18
CA ASP A 108 10.84 1.50 -1.21
C ASP A 108 11.90 2.62 -1.37
N ALA A 109 12.65 2.58 -2.47
CA ALA A 109 13.70 3.54 -2.79
C ALA A 109 13.18 4.99 -2.94
N ALA A 110 11.91 5.17 -3.32
CA ALA A 110 11.29 6.49 -3.45
C ALA A 110 10.98 7.15 -2.09
N VAL A 111 11.02 6.38 -0.98
CA VAL A 111 10.65 6.88 0.35
C VAL A 111 11.77 7.73 0.94
N LYS A 112 11.47 9.01 1.19
CA LYS A 112 12.36 9.93 1.90
C LYS A 112 12.17 9.78 3.42
N LYS A 113 13.08 9.05 4.05
CA LYS A 113 13.03 8.73 5.49
C LYS A 113 13.60 9.89 6.30
N LYS A 114 12.86 10.38 7.27
CA LYS A 114 13.32 11.36 8.26
C LYS A 114 13.14 10.77 9.66
N LEU A 115 14.21 10.74 10.44
CA LEU A 115 14.13 10.43 11.86
C LEU A 115 13.64 11.69 12.58
N LEU A 116 12.60 11.55 13.40
CA LEU A 116 12.12 12.61 14.27
C LEU A 116 12.73 12.45 15.66
N GLU A 117 12.70 13.52 16.46
CA GLU A 117 13.13 13.47 17.85
C GLU A 117 12.25 12.50 18.66
N GLU A 118 12.82 11.95 19.72
CA GLU A 118 12.09 11.08 20.64
C GLU A 118 10.97 11.85 21.35
N ALA A 119 9.87 11.16 21.64
CA ALA A 119 8.71 11.76 22.28
C ALA A 119 8.37 10.98 23.55
N THR A 120 8.23 11.69 24.67
CA THR A 120 7.84 11.09 25.93
C THR A 120 6.32 10.89 25.99
N ILE A 121 5.87 9.66 26.22
CA ILE A 121 4.46 9.30 26.42
C ILE A 121 4.32 8.68 27.81
N ASN A 122 3.54 9.31 28.70
CA ASN A 122 3.35 8.86 30.09
C ASN A 122 4.67 8.62 30.84
N ASP A 123 5.57 9.61 30.82
CA ASP A 123 6.91 9.58 31.43
C ASP A 123 7.84 8.47 30.90
N LYS A 124 7.50 7.88 29.75
CA LYS A 124 8.34 6.90 29.05
C LYS A 124 8.81 7.49 27.72
N PRO A 125 10.12 7.47 27.43
CA PRO A 125 10.63 7.78 26.10
C PRO A 125 10.16 6.75 25.05
#